data_AF-A0A1R0ZUN1-F1
#
_entry.id   AF-A0A1R0ZUN1-F1
#
_cell.length_a   1.000
_cell.length_b   1.000
_cell.length_c   1.000
_cell.angle_alpha   90.00
_cell.angle_beta   90.00
_cell.angle_gamma   90.00
#
_symmetry.space_group_name_H-M   'P 1'
#
loop_
_entity.id
_entity.type
_entity.pdbx_description
1 polymer ?
#
loop_
_entity_poly.entity_id
_entity_poly.type
_entity_poly.pdbx_seq_one_letter_code
_entity_poly.pdbx_strand_id
1 'polypeptide(L)'
;MRYSRNSQRFSSHTRHFIKKLGCKQNEQLHFILVHDAKNKNKRFSSSSNHPAMTLHKPLNLLERLTPQITLFSKRNKLIHVLSQNKRGYAVFMEINYRETRASDFKKVRAQFIDVDLNKISVHLDTKEQVKQMIKSIQSDPAELLQSITVKRNKQGQYHLLALRKKQRVAKLKNAFIKKFRSQIKDSMIIETKNGYHIYWVLQSGSVNKFVPIQKALAKKFSSDPMITNLSRVMRIPGFYHMKNPKNPFMVKIRQLGRKKPFSQEEIIHSLALESL
;
A
#
# COMPACT_ATOMS: atom_id res chain seq x y z
N MET A 1 -20.15 -13.47 10.60
CA MET A 1 -20.09 -14.44 9.47
C MET A 1 -19.60 -13.91 8.09
N ARG A 2 -19.44 -12.59 7.85
CA ARG A 2 -18.95 -12.08 6.53
C ARG A 2 -17.42 -12.19 6.33
N TYR A 3 -16.66 -12.20 7.42
CA TYR A 3 -15.21 -12.29 7.39
C TYR A 3 -14.69 -13.63 6.83
N SER A 4 -15.32 -14.75 7.21
CA SER A 4 -14.89 -16.11 6.81
C SER A 4 -15.08 -16.37 5.31
N ARG A 5 -16.24 -16.04 4.73
CA ARG A 5 -16.51 -16.23 3.30
C ARG A 5 -15.51 -15.49 2.40
N ASN A 6 -15.22 -14.23 2.72
CA ASN A 6 -14.22 -13.45 1.97
C ASN A 6 -12.80 -13.98 2.20
N SER A 7 -12.45 -14.38 3.43
CA SER A 7 -11.15 -15.00 3.71
C SER A 7 -10.93 -16.29 2.93
N GLN A 8 -11.98 -17.08 2.71
CA GLN A 8 -11.90 -18.27 1.85
C GLN A 8 -11.77 -17.88 0.38
N ARG A 9 -12.61 -16.97 -0.13
CA ARG A 9 -12.59 -16.50 -1.53
C ARG A 9 -11.24 -15.92 -1.95
N PHE A 10 -10.58 -15.18 -1.06
CA PHE A 10 -9.32 -14.49 -1.34
C PHE A 10 -8.11 -15.16 -0.67
N SER A 11 -8.27 -16.41 -0.23
CA SER A 11 -7.25 -17.17 0.51
C SER A 11 -5.95 -17.36 -0.27
N SER A 12 -6.01 -17.51 -1.59
CA SER A 12 -4.83 -17.73 -2.45
C SER A 12 -4.15 -16.43 -2.89
N HIS A 13 -4.72 -15.26 -2.59
CA HIS A 13 -4.23 -13.99 -3.13
C HIS A 13 -2.81 -13.65 -2.66
N THR A 14 -2.46 -13.92 -1.39
CA THR A 14 -1.09 -13.72 -0.89
C THR A 14 -0.09 -14.52 -1.72
N ARG A 15 -0.39 -15.80 -1.99
CA ARG A 15 0.46 -16.68 -2.80
C ARG A 15 0.61 -16.17 -4.23
N HIS A 16 -0.48 -15.77 -4.88
CA HIS A 16 -0.42 -15.24 -6.24
C HIS A 16 0.39 -13.93 -6.32
N PHE A 17 0.24 -13.05 -5.33
CA PHE A 17 1.00 -11.82 -5.22
C PHE A 17 2.50 -12.09 -5.10
N ILE A 18 2.90 -12.95 -4.16
CA ILE A 18 4.31 -13.32 -3.94
C ILE A 18 4.90 -14.04 -5.16
N LYS A 19 4.16 -14.98 -5.75
CA LYS A 19 4.57 -15.67 -6.99
C LYS A 19 4.78 -14.66 -8.12
N LYS A 20 3.87 -13.69 -8.25
CA LYS A 20 3.96 -12.68 -9.30
C LYS A 20 5.20 -11.79 -9.15
N LEU A 21 5.61 -11.47 -7.92
CA LEU A 21 6.84 -10.72 -7.64
C LEU A 21 8.14 -11.50 -7.92
N GLY A 22 8.07 -12.77 -8.34
CA GLY A 22 9.25 -13.56 -8.68
C GLY A 22 10.14 -13.89 -7.48
N CYS A 23 9.55 -14.02 -6.27
CA CYS A 23 10.28 -14.50 -5.10
C CYS A 23 10.76 -15.95 -5.30
N LYS A 24 12.00 -16.23 -4.94
CA LYS A 24 12.65 -17.55 -5.02
C LYS A 24 12.45 -18.34 -3.73
N GLN A 25 12.49 -19.67 -3.83
CA GLN A 25 12.15 -20.59 -2.74
C GLN A 25 13.04 -20.43 -1.50
N ASN A 26 14.33 -20.15 -1.69
CA ASN A 26 15.30 -19.96 -0.62
C ASN A 26 15.34 -18.54 -0.04
N GLU A 27 14.57 -17.60 -0.59
CA GLU A 27 14.60 -16.21 -0.14
C GLU A 27 13.75 -16.03 1.12
N GLN A 28 14.33 -15.37 2.12
CA GLN A 28 13.61 -14.93 3.30
C GLN A 28 12.75 -13.72 2.98
N LEU A 29 11.44 -13.85 3.26
CA LEU A 29 10.48 -12.76 3.08
C LEU A 29 10.30 -12.01 4.40
N HIS A 30 10.27 -10.69 4.33
CA HIS A 30 10.11 -9.82 5.49
C HIS A 30 8.72 -9.18 5.53
N PHE A 31 8.09 -9.25 6.69
CA PHE A 31 6.76 -8.72 6.94
C PHE A 31 6.77 -7.78 8.14
N ILE A 32 5.84 -6.84 8.14
CA ILE A 32 5.55 -5.99 9.30
C ILE A 32 4.06 -6.00 9.53
N LEU A 33 3.65 -6.36 10.73
CA LEU A 33 2.28 -6.18 11.19
C LEU A 33 2.21 -4.85 11.94
N VAL A 34 1.31 -3.95 11.56
CA VAL A 34 1.14 -2.64 12.22
C VAL A 34 -0.29 -2.52 12.71
N HIS A 35 -0.49 -2.14 13.97
CA HIS A 35 -1.83 -1.99 14.51
C HIS A 35 -2.57 -0.82 13.82
N ASP A 36 -3.62 -1.13 13.06
CA ASP A 36 -4.28 -0.21 12.13
C ASP A 36 -5.21 0.78 12.87
N ALA A 37 -5.69 0.41 14.06
CA ALA A 37 -6.48 1.29 14.92
C ALA A 37 -5.55 2.21 15.73
N LYS A 38 -5.53 3.49 15.36
CA LYS A 38 -4.94 4.57 16.15
C LYS A 38 -5.80 4.83 17.39
N ASN A 39 -5.68 4.02 18.44
CA ASN A 39 -6.04 4.50 19.77
C ASN A 39 -4.84 5.24 20.34
N LYS A 40 -4.78 6.56 20.12
CA LYS A 40 -3.77 7.45 20.70
C LYS A 40 -3.81 7.52 22.24
N ASN A 41 -4.81 6.88 22.89
CA ASN A 41 -5.07 7.02 24.33
C ASN A 41 -4.83 5.74 25.16
N LYS A 42 -4.29 4.65 24.61
CA LYS A 42 -3.87 3.52 25.45
C LYS A 42 -2.38 3.64 25.78
N ARG A 43 -2.07 3.89 27.05
CA ARG A 43 -0.73 3.65 27.61
C ARG A 43 -0.37 2.19 27.32
N PHE A 44 0.69 1.97 26.57
CA PHE A 44 1.17 0.63 26.27
C PHE A 44 1.91 0.09 27.50
N SER A 45 1.29 -0.82 28.26
CA SER A 45 1.98 -1.60 29.29
C SER A 45 2.88 -2.67 28.64
N SER A 46 3.85 -3.21 29.38
CA SER A 46 4.73 -4.32 28.94
C SER A 46 3.98 -5.59 28.51
N SER A 47 2.69 -5.69 28.83
CA SER A 47 1.76 -6.76 28.43
C SER A 47 0.83 -6.41 27.25
N SER A 48 0.98 -5.22 26.66
CA SER A 48 0.07 -4.67 25.65
C SER A 48 0.58 -4.84 24.21
N ASN A 49 -0.38 -4.96 23.27
CA ASN A 49 -0.16 -5.09 21.82
C ASN A 49 0.92 -4.12 21.30
N HIS A 50 2.10 -4.63 20.94
CA HIS A 50 3.16 -3.83 20.32
C HIS A 50 2.63 -3.07 19.09
N PRO A 51 3.02 -1.80 18.88
CA PRO A 51 2.50 -0.99 17.77
C PRO A 51 2.83 -1.59 16.40
N ALA A 52 3.96 -2.30 16.32
CA ALA A 52 4.35 -3.07 15.17
C ALA A 52 5.10 -4.36 15.55
N MET A 53 5.00 -5.38 14.71
CA MET A 53 5.73 -6.64 14.82
C MET A 53 6.44 -6.94 13.51
N THR A 54 7.78 -7.03 13.55
CA THR A 54 8.57 -7.49 12.41
C THR A 54 8.59 -9.01 12.39
N LEU A 55 8.16 -9.60 11.29
CA LEU A 55 8.07 -11.04 11.11
C LEU A 55 8.83 -11.45 9.84
N HIS A 56 9.16 -12.73 9.72
CA HIS A 56 9.82 -13.26 8.54
C HIS A 56 9.46 -14.73 8.30
N LYS A 57 9.65 -15.20 7.07
CA LYS A 57 9.62 -16.63 6.75
C LYS A 57 10.30 -16.87 5.39
N PRO A 58 11.13 -17.92 5.25
CA PRO A 58 11.54 -18.42 3.93
C PRO A 58 10.34 -18.77 3.05
N LEU A 59 10.41 -18.50 1.75
CA LEU A 59 9.28 -18.75 0.85
C LEU A 59 8.89 -20.24 0.77
N ASN A 60 9.86 -21.15 0.74
CA ASN A 60 9.62 -22.59 0.70
C ASN A 60 8.81 -23.11 1.91
N LEU A 61 8.84 -22.41 3.04
CA LEU A 61 8.07 -22.75 4.24
C LEU A 61 6.72 -22.02 4.33
N LEU A 62 6.46 -21.06 3.44
CA LEU A 62 5.26 -20.23 3.52
C LEU A 62 4.01 -20.99 3.07
N GLU A 63 2.96 -20.93 3.88
CA GLU A 63 1.69 -21.59 3.60
C GLU A 63 1.00 -20.97 2.38
N ARG A 64 0.31 -21.82 1.62
CA ARG A 64 -0.31 -21.43 0.34
C ARG A 64 -1.56 -20.57 0.50
N LEU A 65 -2.25 -20.71 1.63
CA LEU A 65 -3.54 -20.08 1.89
C LEU A 65 -3.44 -19.12 3.07
N THR A 66 -3.91 -17.90 2.89
CA THR A 66 -3.91 -16.83 3.92
C THR A 66 -4.41 -17.29 5.30
N PRO A 67 -5.48 -18.09 5.44
CA PRO A 67 -5.94 -18.55 6.75
C PRO A 67 -4.97 -19.46 7.51
N GLN A 68 -3.94 -19.99 6.84
CA GLN A 68 -2.94 -20.89 7.42
C GLN A 68 -1.60 -20.19 7.65
N ILE A 69 -1.42 -18.96 7.14
CA ILE A 69 -0.11 -18.29 7.16
C ILE A 69 0.34 -18.05 8.61
N THR A 70 1.48 -18.64 8.94
CA THR A 70 2.25 -18.36 10.14
C THR A 70 3.58 -17.73 9.76
N LEU A 71 4.10 -16.84 10.59
CA LEU A 71 5.41 -16.21 10.38
C LEU A 71 6.24 -16.24 11.66
N PHE A 72 7.55 -16.27 11.52
CA PHE A 72 8.48 -16.22 12.65
C PHE A 72 8.67 -14.79 13.15
N SER A 73 8.56 -14.61 14.47
CA SER A 73 9.03 -13.40 15.14
C SER A 73 10.57 -13.35 15.22
N LYS A 74 11.14 -12.24 15.71
CA LYS A 74 12.59 -12.16 15.96
C LYS A 74 13.10 -13.22 16.95
N ARG A 75 12.25 -13.72 17.84
CA ARG A 75 12.56 -14.77 18.83
C ARG A 75 12.12 -16.16 18.35
N ASN A 76 11.96 -16.35 17.03
CA ASN A 76 11.52 -17.60 16.39
C ASN A 76 10.16 -18.16 16.84
N LYS A 77 9.36 -17.42 17.61
CA LYS A 77 7.97 -17.77 17.89
C LYS A 77 7.12 -17.67 16.63
N LEU A 78 6.31 -18.70 16.35
CA LEU A 78 5.32 -18.71 15.28
C LEU A 78 4.12 -17.79 15.63
N ILE A 79 3.77 -16.91 14.70
CA ILE A 79 2.68 -15.96 14.81
C ILE A 79 1.66 -16.24 13.72
N HIS A 80 0.44 -16.61 14.11
CA HIS A 80 -0.67 -16.79 13.18
C HIS A 80 -1.19 -15.44 12.65
N VAL A 81 -0.95 -15.15 11.36
CA VAL A 81 -1.09 -13.79 10.81
C VAL A 81 -2.55 -13.36 10.73
N LEU A 82 -3.46 -14.24 10.28
CA LEU A 82 -4.88 -13.90 10.18
C LEU A 82 -5.50 -13.63 11.57
N SER A 83 -5.02 -14.29 12.63
CA SER A 83 -5.46 -14.00 14.00
C SER A 83 -5.06 -12.60 14.43
N GLN A 84 -3.82 -12.18 14.14
CA GLN A 84 -3.41 -10.80 14.41
C GLN A 84 -4.18 -9.80 13.54
N ASN A 85 -4.47 -10.14 12.28
CA ASN A 85 -5.29 -9.30 11.42
C ASN A 85 -6.70 -9.07 11.99
N LYS A 86 -7.35 -10.11 12.53
CA LYS A 86 -8.62 -9.99 13.26
C LYS A 86 -8.52 -9.09 14.51
N ARG A 87 -7.35 -9.07 15.16
CA ARG A 87 -7.05 -8.18 16.31
C ARG A 87 -6.74 -6.74 15.91
N GLY A 88 -6.77 -6.41 14.62
CA GLY A 88 -6.61 -5.04 14.13
C GLY A 88 -5.25 -4.74 13.51
N TYR A 89 -4.37 -5.73 13.34
CA TYR A 89 -3.08 -5.51 12.65
C TYR A 89 -3.25 -5.54 11.13
N ALA A 90 -2.78 -4.52 10.43
CA ALA A 90 -2.56 -4.57 9.01
C ALA A 90 -1.27 -5.35 8.69
N VAL A 91 -1.31 -6.14 7.63
CA VAL A 91 -0.20 -7.02 7.21
C VAL A 91 0.50 -6.38 6.03
N PHE A 92 1.79 -6.07 6.20
CA PHE A 92 2.64 -5.51 5.16
C PHE A 92 3.80 -6.45 4.85
N MET A 93 4.29 -6.39 3.62
CA MET A 93 5.48 -7.12 3.16
C MET A 93 6.44 -6.15 2.50
N GLU A 94 7.74 -6.35 2.72
CA GLU A 94 8.80 -5.67 1.99
C GLU A 94 8.85 -6.20 0.54
N ILE A 95 8.82 -5.29 -0.45
CA ILE A 95 8.70 -5.69 -1.86
C ILE A 95 10.07 -6.04 -2.45
N ASN A 96 11.06 -5.18 -2.27
CA ASN A 96 12.41 -5.41 -2.78
C ASN A 96 13.19 -6.35 -1.85
N TYR A 97 14.18 -7.04 -2.40
CA TYR A 97 14.87 -8.11 -1.70
C TYR A 97 16.25 -7.68 -1.19
N ARG A 98 16.53 -8.14 0.03
CA ARG A 98 17.80 -8.13 0.73
C ARG A 98 17.83 -9.35 1.66
N GLU A 99 19.00 -9.83 2.02
CA GLU A 99 19.14 -11.05 2.83
C GLU A 99 18.67 -10.84 4.27
N THR A 100 19.07 -9.71 4.84
CA THR A 100 18.68 -9.29 6.17
C THR A 100 18.21 -7.85 6.14
N ARG A 101 17.57 -7.40 7.23
CA ARG A 101 17.16 -5.99 7.33
C ARG A 101 18.33 -5.00 7.44
N ALA A 102 19.55 -5.49 7.68
CA ALA A 102 20.76 -4.68 7.76
C ALA A 102 21.57 -4.70 6.45
N SER A 103 21.38 -5.69 5.58
CA SER A 103 22.11 -5.79 4.31
C SER A 103 21.54 -4.87 3.24
N ASP A 104 22.36 -4.59 2.24
CA ASP A 104 21.97 -3.86 1.03
C ASP A 104 20.90 -4.60 0.21
N PHE A 105 20.18 -3.82 -0.60
CA PHE A 105 19.21 -4.34 -1.55
C PHE A 105 19.91 -5.05 -2.70
N LYS A 106 19.61 -6.34 -2.85
CA LYS A 106 20.17 -7.17 -3.92
C LYS A 106 19.29 -7.19 -5.17
N LYS A 107 17.97 -6.98 -5.02
CA LYS A 107 17.03 -7.01 -6.16
C LYS A 107 15.87 -6.05 -5.99
N VAL A 108 15.59 -5.30 -7.05
CA VAL A 108 14.33 -4.56 -7.20
C VAL A 108 13.32 -5.46 -7.93
N ARG A 109 12.21 -5.79 -7.26
CA ARG A 109 11.19 -6.72 -7.80
C ARG A 109 10.10 -6.02 -8.59
N ALA A 110 9.88 -4.74 -8.32
CA ALA A 110 8.86 -3.95 -8.98
C ALA A 110 9.17 -2.47 -8.83
N GLN A 111 8.70 -1.67 -9.78
CA GLN A 111 8.34 -0.28 -9.53
C GLN A 111 6.88 -0.24 -9.08
N PHE A 112 6.51 0.61 -8.12
CA PHE A 112 5.16 0.55 -7.56
C PHE A 112 4.63 1.86 -6.97
N ILE A 113 3.35 2.14 -7.15
CA ILE A 113 2.71 3.35 -6.60
C ILE A 113 1.60 3.01 -5.60
N ASP A 114 1.32 3.92 -4.66
CA ASP A 114 0.18 3.89 -3.75
C ASP A 114 -0.75 5.07 -4.01
N VAL A 115 -1.89 4.76 -4.64
CA VAL A 115 -2.90 5.74 -5.02
C VAL A 115 -3.95 5.78 -3.89
N ASP A 116 -3.94 6.86 -3.10
CA ASP A 116 -4.94 7.14 -2.04
C ASP A 116 -5.94 8.20 -2.51
N LEU A 117 -7.15 7.77 -2.88
CA LEU A 117 -8.20 8.64 -3.39
C LEU A 117 -9.14 9.14 -2.29
N ASN A 118 -8.90 8.81 -1.02
CA ASN A 118 -9.81 9.18 0.07
C ASN A 118 -9.73 10.66 0.44
N LYS A 119 -8.59 11.31 0.23
CA LYS A 119 -8.34 12.62 0.80
C LYS A 119 -7.86 13.64 -0.21
N ILE A 120 -8.19 14.90 0.04
CA ILE A 120 -7.45 16.06 -0.44
C ILE A 120 -6.53 16.46 0.72
N SER A 121 -5.24 16.56 0.46
CA SER A 121 -4.23 16.88 1.47
C SER A 121 -3.27 17.89 0.88
N VAL A 122 -3.34 19.13 1.32
CA VAL A 122 -2.55 20.24 0.79
C VAL A 122 -1.93 21.04 1.93
N HIS A 123 -0.71 21.53 1.70
CA HIS A 123 -0.06 22.51 2.56
C HIS A 123 -0.21 23.88 1.92
N LEU A 124 -0.57 24.88 2.73
CA LEU A 124 -0.89 26.25 2.33
C LEU A 124 -0.21 27.20 3.30
N ASP A 125 0.23 28.36 2.82
CA ASP A 125 1.01 29.30 3.64
C ASP A 125 0.11 30.31 4.37
N THR A 126 -1.04 30.66 3.80
CA THR A 126 -1.93 31.70 4.34
C THR A 126 -3.34 31.20 4.66
N LYS A 127 -4.05 31.92 5.54
CA LYS A 127 -5.45 31.62 5.87
C LYS A 127 -6.38 31.87 4.67
N GLU A 128 -6.03 32.84 3.84
CA GLU A 128 -6.77 33.23 2.64
C GLU A 128 -6.75 32.09 1.63
N GLN A 129 -5.57 31.49 1.40
CA GLN A 129 -5.44 30.29 0.57
C GLN A 129 -6.26 29.11 1.13
N VAL A 130 -6.28 28.92 2.46
CA VAL A 130 -7.12 27.89 3.10
C VAL A 130 -8.60 28.13 2.81
N LYS A 131 -9.09 29.37 2.97
CA LYS A 131 -10.48 29.73 2.69
C LYS A 131 -10.84 29.51 1.22
N GLN A 132 -9.98 29.94 0.30
CA GLN A 132 -10.16 29.75 -1.15
C GLN A 132 -10.21 28.25 -1.51
N MET A 133 -9.31 27.45 -0.96
CA MET A 133 -9.30 26.00 -1.18
C MET A 133 -10.57 25.34 -0.67
N ILE A 134 -11.04 25.69 0.54
CA ILE A 134 -12.30 25.16 1.09
C ILE A 134 -13.47 25.52 0.17
N LYS A 135 -13.57 26.78 -0.27
CA LYS A 135 -14.63 27.25 -1.16
C LYS A 135 -14.63 26.48 -2.49
N SER A 136 -13.44 26.30 -3.09
CA SER A 136 -13.28 25.56 -4.34
C SER A 136 -13.69 24.08 -4.21
N ILE A 137 -13.32 23.42 -3.11
CA ILE A 137 -13.72 22.02 -2.87
C ILE A 137 -15.24 21.93 -2.68
N GLN A 138 -15.82 22.85 -1.91
CA GLN A 138 -17.27 22.84 -1.62
C GLN A 138 -18.12 23.24 -2.83
N SER A 139 -17.57 23.97 -3.81
CA SER A 139 -18.28 24.31 -5.04
C SER A 139 -18.44 23.15 -6.02
N ASP A 140 -17.68 22.04 -5.87
CA ASP A 140 -17.89 20.83 -6.67
C ASP A 140 -18.92 19.91 -6.01
N PRO A 141 -20.18 19.82 -6.51
CA PRO A 141 -21.20 18.95 -5.93
C PRO A 141 -20.85 17.46 -6.02
N ALA A 142 -19.94 17.07 -6.92
CA ALA A 142 -19.47 15.70 -7.02
C ALA A 142 -18.53 15.34 -5.85
N GLU A 143 -17.95 16.33 -5.17
CA GLU A 143 -16.94 16.18 -4.13
C GLU A 143 -17.58 15.96 -2.75
N LEU A 144 -18.16 14.76 -2.58
CA LEU A 144 -18.83 14.40 -1.33
C LEU A 144 -17.83 14.20 -0.18
N LEU A 145 -17.77 15.16 0.74
CA LEU A 145 -16.87 15.15 1.90
C LEU A 145 -17.48 14.53 3.15
N GLN A 146 -16.67 13.81 3.90
CA GLN A 146 -16.96 13.34 5.25
C GLN A 146 -16.54 14.37 6.30
N SER A 147 -15.40 15.03 6.12
CA SER A 147 -14.88 16.02 7.07
C SER A 147 -13.80 16.88 6.43
N ILE A 148 -13.66 18.13 6.88
CA ILE A 148 -12.51 18.99 6.60
C ILE A 148 -11.80 19.27 7.94
N THR A 149 -10.48 19.20 7.96
CA THR A 149 -9.66 19.57 9.12
C THR A 149 -8.50 20.44 8.65
N VAL A 150 -8.25 21.53 9.38
CA VAL A 150 -7.10 22.40 9.14
C VAL A 150 -6.22 22.37 10.39
N LYS A 151 -4.92 22.15 10.22
CA LYS A 151 -3.94 22.20 11.32
C LYS A 151 -2.81 23.11 10.93
N ARG A 152 -2.29 23.87 11.89
CA ARG A 152 -1.08 24.67 11.68
C ARG A 152 0.14 23.87 12.16
N ASN A 153 1.20 23.83 11.35
CA ASN A 153 2.48 23.25 11.76
C ASN A 153 3.30 24.27 12.55
N LYS A 154 4.44 23.84 13.11
CA LYS A 154 5.33 24.72 13.90
C LYS A 154 5.95 25.86 13.07
N GLN A 155 6.07 25.68 11.76
CA GLN A 155 6.61 26.66 10.81
C GLN A 155 5.53 27.67 10.36
N GLY A 156 4.32 27.59 10.90
CA GLY A 156 3.23 28.50 10.59
C GLY A 156 2.38 28.12 9.37
N GLN A 157 2.76 27.11 8.59
CA GLN A 157 1.99 26.62 7.44
C GLN A 157 0.74 25.85 7.88
N TYR A 158 -0.29 25.90 7.04
CA TYR A 158 -1.55 25.21 7.21
C TYR A 158 -1.58 23.89 6.44
N HIS A 159 -1.89 22.80 7.12
CA HIS A 159 -2.24 21.52 6.51
C HIS A 159 -3.75 21.37 6.48
N LEU A 160 -4.33 21.46 5.28
CA LEU A 160 -5.75 21.16 5.03
C LEU A 160 -5.87 19.70 4.63
N LEU A 161 -6.74 18.97 5.36
CA LEU A 161 -7.10 17.59 5.10
C LEU A 161 -8.62 17.47 4.96
N ALA A 162 -9.10 17.24 3.74
CA ALA A 162 -10.50 16.93 3.47
C ALA A 162 -10.65 15.43 3.18
N LEU A 163 -11.41 14.71 4.01
CA LEU A 163 -11.70 13.29 3.82
C LEU A 163 -13.00 13.14 3.03
N ARG A 164 -13.01 12.27 2.03
CA ARG A 164 -14.16 11.98 1.16
C ARG A 164 -15.05 10.89 1.76
N LYS A 165 -16.35 10.98 1.47
CA LYS A 165 -17.29 9.89 1.72
C LYS A 165 -16.96 8.68 0.82
N LYS A 166 -17.32 7.48 1.29
CA LYS A 166 -17.08 6.21 0.58
C LYS A 166 -17.65 6.21 -0.84
N GLN A 167 -18.81 6.84 -1.07
CA GLN A 167 -19.44 6.92 -2.39
C GLN A 167 -18.54 7.65 -3.40
N ARG A 168 -17.93 8.78 -3.00
CA ARG A 168 -17.01 9.53 -3.85
C ARG A 168 -15.73 8.75 -4.13
N VAL A 169 -15.16 8.10 -3.11
CA VAL A 169 -13.99 7.23 -3.29
C VAL A 169 -14.27 6.11 -4.30
N ALA A 170 -15.45 5.48 -4.25
CA ALA A 170 -15.82 4.45 -5.22
C ALA A 170 -15.89 4.98 -6.66
N LYS A 171 -16.50 6.16 -6.85
CA LYS A 171 -16.54 6.83 -8.17
C LYS A 171 -15.13 7.17 -8.68
N LEU A 172 -14.28 7.74 -7.82
CA LEU A 172 -12.90 8.09 -8.16
C LEU A 172 -12.06 6.86 -8.51
N LYS A 173 -12.24 5.74 -7.80
CA LYS A 173 -11.57 4.47 -8.11
C LYS A 173 -11.89 3.99 -9.53
N ASN A 174 -13.16 4.03 -9.93
CA ASN A 174 -13.55 3.68 -11.29
C ASN A 174 -13.02 4.68 -12.32
N ALA A 175 -13.11 5.97 -12.03
CA ALA A 175 -12.58 7.03 -12.90
C ALA A 175 -11.06 6.90 -13.10
N PHE A 176 -10.30 6.55 -12.05
CA PHE A 176 -8.85 6.34 -12.12
C PHE A 176 -8.51 5.19 -13.08
N ILE A 177 -9.17 4.03 -12.93
CA ILE A 177 -8.95 2.88 -13.82
C ILE A 177 -9.31 3.22 -15.26
N LYS A 178 -10.39 3.97 -15.49
CA LYS A 178 -10.79 4.40 -16.84
C LYS A 178 -9.76 5.35 -17.44
N LYS A 179 -9.34 6.38 -16.68
CA LYS A 179 -8.38 7.40 -17.10
C LYS A 179 -7.02 6.80 -17.48
N PHE A 180 -6.53 5.85 -16.67
CA PHE A 180 -5.18 5.29 -16.83
C PHE A 180 -5.16 3.88 -17.45
N ARG A 181 -6.27 3.47 -18.09
CA ARG A 181 -6.47 2.08 -18.55
C ARG A 181 -5.30 1.59 -19.41
N SER A 182 -4.89 2.35 -20.41
CA SER A 182 -3.82 1.93 -21.34
C SER A 182 -2.45 1.84 -20.66
N GLN A 183 -2.18 2.73 -19.69
CA GLN A 183 -0.90 2.79 -18.98
C GLN A 183 -0.75 1.69 -17.93
N ILE A 184 -1.85 1.20 -17.35
CA ILE A 184 -1.81 0.21 -16.26
C ILE A 184 -2.33 -1.18 -16.66
N LYS A 185 -2.78 -1.38 -17.92
CA LYS A 185 -3.39 -2.65 -18.39
C LYS A 185 -2.51 -3.88 -18.15
N ASP A 186 -1.20 -3.72 -18.20
CA ASP A 186 -0.24 -4.82 -18.05
C ASP A 186 0.38 -4.92 -16.65
N SER A 187 0.07 -3.97 -15.76
CA SER A 187 0.56 -3.94 -14.39
C SER A 187 -0.22 -4.90 -13.46
N MET A 188 0.38 -5.29 -12.34
CA MET A 188 -0.36 -5.96 -11.27
C MET A 188 -1.05 -4.89 -10.41
N ILE A 189 -2.36 -5.02 -10.20
CA ILE A 189 -3.17 -4.05 -9.46
C ILE A 189 -3.77 -4.72 -8.23
N ILE A 190 -3.46 -4.18 -7.06
CA ILE A 190 -4.04 -4.56 -5.78
C ILE A 190 -5.04 -3.50 -5.37
N GLU A 191 -6.29 -3.89 -5.18
CA GLU A 191 -7.32 -3.01 -4.67
C GLU A 191 -7.21 -2.87 -3.15
N THR A 192 -7.02 -1.64 -2.69
CA THR A 192 -7.04 -1.28 -1.27
C THR A 192 -8.33 -0.53 -0.92
N LYS A 193 -8.52 -0.18 0.35
CA LYS A 193 -9.74 0.48 0.82
C LYS A 193 -10.00 1.80 0.11
N ASN A 194 -8.95 2.61 -0.01
CA ASN A 194 -9.03 3.99 -0.47
C ASN A 194 -8.54 4.20 -1.90
N GLY A 195 -7.97 3.17 -2.53
CA GLY A 195 -7.52 3.24 -3.91
C GLY A 195 -6.81 1.96 -4.35
N TYR A 196 -5.58 2.08 -4.84
CA TYR A 196 -4.85 0.99 -5.49
C TYR A 196 -3.37 1.02 -5.16
N HIS A 197 -2.79 -0.17 -4.95
CA HIS A 197 -1.35 -0.35 -5.17
C HIS A 197 -1.16 -0.91 -6.58
N ILE A 198 -0.28 -0.30 -7.37
CA ILE A 198 -0.01 -0.71 -8.75
C ILE A 198 1.48 -1.06 -8.86
N TYR A 199 1.78 -2.21 -9.44
CA TYR A 199 3.12 -2.76 -9.54
C TYR A 199 3.46 -3.06 -11.01
N TRP A 200 4.54 -2.48 -11.50
CA TRP A 200 5.24 -2.92 -12.70
C TRP A 200 6.34 -3.89 -12.26
N VAL A 201 6.00 -5.18 -12.26
CA VAL A 201 6.88 -6.26 -11.81
C VAL A 201 8.07 -6.39 -12.75
N LEU A 202 9.27 -6.46 -12.18
CA LEU A 202 10.55 -6.54 -12.88
C LEU A 202 11.15 -7.94 -12.83
N GLN A 203 11.93 -8.30 -13.84
CA GLN A 203 12.74 -9.53 -13.81
C GLN A 203 14.02 -9.30 -12.99
N SER A 204 14.68 -8.17 -13.22
CA SER A 204 15.82 -7.67 -12.45
C SER A 204 15.92 -6.16 -12.64
N GLY A 205 15.57 -5.38 -11.61
CA GLY A 205 15.71 -3.92 -11.66
C GLY A 205 17.01 -3.46 -11.01
N SER A 206 17.67 -2.48 -11.64
CA SER A 206 18.78 -1.75 -11.03
C SER A 206 18.31 -0.94 -9.83
N VAL A 207 19.05 -1.06 -8.73
CA VAL A 207 18.82 -0.31 -7.49
C VAL A 207 18.93 1.19 -7.74
N ASN A 208 19.92 1.62 -8.51
CA ASN A 208 20.19 3.04 -8.78
C ASN A 208 19.06 3.71 -9.59
N LYS A 209 18.39 2.94 -10.45
CA LYS A 209 17.23 3.41 -11.24
C LYS A 209 15.92 3.38 -10.45
N PHE A 210 15.88 2.79 -9.25
CA PHE A 210 14.63 2.66 -8.49
C PHE A 210 14.05 4.03 -8.15
N VAL A 211 14.79 4.87 -7.42
CA VAL A 211 14.30 6.14 -6.88
C VAL A 211 13.86 7.11 -7.98
N PRO A 212 14.63 7.36 -9.06
CA PRO A 212 14.20 8.26 -10.13
C PRO A 212 12.89 7.81 -10.78
N ILE A 213 12.80 6.55 -11.20
CA ILE A 213 11.59 6.01 -11.85
C ILE A 213 10.40 6.08 -10.90
N GLN A 214 10.63 5.76 -9.62
CA GLN A 214 9.59 5.76 -8.60
C GLN A 214 9.02 7.17 -8.35
N LYS A 215 9.86 8.21 -8.38
CA LYS A 215 9.44 9.62 -8.34
C LYS A 215 8.64 10.01 -9.58
N ALA A 216 9.12 9.64 -10.77
CA ALA A 216 8.44 9.95 -12.03
C ALA A 216 7.06 9.28 -12.12
N LEU A 217 6.94 8.03 -11.66
CA LEU A 217 5.67 7.33 -11.53
C LEU A 217 4.74 8.04 -10.54
N ALA A 218 5.24 8.43 -9.36
CA ALA A 218 4.43 9.11 -8.37
C ALA A 218 3.87 10.45 -8.89
N LYS A 219 4.68 11.21 -9.63
CA LYS A 219 4.26 12.43 -10.32
C LYS A 219 3.19 12.12 -11.37
N LYS A 220 3.45 11.19 -12.29
CA LYS A 220 2.55 10.87 -13.42
C LYS A 220 1.16 10.45 -12.98
N PHE A 221 1.07 9.65 -11.91
CA PHE A 221 -0.20 9.12 -11.42
C PHE A 221 -0.78 9.90 -10.23
N SER A 222 -0.13 10.99 -9.83
CA SER A 222 -0.50 11.76 -8.63
C SER A 222 -0.67 10.88 -7.39
N SER A 223 0.25 9.91 -7.22
CA SER A 223 0.25 8.97 -6.09
C SER A 223 1.06 9.51 -4.91
N ASP A 224 1.16 8.74 -3.82
CA ASP A 224 1.97 9.13 -2.66
C ASP A 224 3.45 9.36 -3.06
N PRO A 225 3.99 10.60 -2.94
CA PRO A 225 5.38 10.90 -3.30
C PRO A 225 6.41 10.27 -2.34
N MET A 226 5.98 9.82 -1.16
CA MET A 226 6.87 9.22 -0.15
C MET A 226 7.19 7.75 -0.46
N ILE A 227 6.57 7.16 -1.47
CA ILE A 227 6.75 5.75 -1.83
C ILE A 227 8.06 5.46 -2.61
N THR A 228 9.13 6.17 -2.27
CA THR A 228 10.37 6.20 -3.08
C THR A 228 11.53 5.41 -2.51
N ASN A 229 11.42 4.86 -1.29
CA ASN A 229 12.48 4.10 -0.65
C ASN A 229 12.41 2.59 -0.96
N LEU A 230 13.56 1.96 -1.17
CA LEU A 230 13.68 0.53 -1.50
C LEU A 230 13.07 -0.39 -0.43
N SER A 231 13.17 0.01 0.84
CA SER A 231 12.68 -0.72 2.02
C SER A 231 11.18 -0.55 2.27
N ARG A 232 10.44 0.05 1.32
CA ARG A 232 9.01 0.30 1.48
C ARG A 232 8.26 -1.03 1.64
N VAL A 233 7.44 -1.08 2.69
CA VAL A 233 6.52 -2.19 2.93
C VAL A 233 5.12 -1.83 2.43
N MET A 234 4.46 -2.78 1.78
CA MET A 234 3.14 -2.58 1.17
C MET A 234 2.11 -3.54 1.77
N ARG A 235 0.86 -3.09 1.91
CA ARG A 235 -0.23 -4.00 2.34
C ARG A 235 -0.41 -5.11 1.30
N ILE A 236 -0.42 -6.35 1.77
CA ILE A 236 -0.57 -7.52 0.90
C ILE A 236 -2.03 -7.95 0.78
N PRO A 237 -2.45 -8.52 -0.37
CA PRO A 237 -3.81 -8.98 -0.56
C PRO A 237 -4.09 -10.27 0.23
N GLY A 238 -5.37 -10.57 0.47
CA GLY A 238 -5.83 -11.72 1.26
C GLY A 238 -6.09 -11.41 2.73
N PHE A 239 -5.72 -10.21 3.20
CA PHE A 239 -5.97 -9.71 4.55
C PHE A 239 -6.84 -8.46 4.56
N TYR A 240 -7.43 -8.16 5.71
CA TYR A 240 -8.27 -6.99 5.89
C TYR A 240 -7.45 -5.74 6.25
N HIS A 241 -7.85 -4.61 5.68
CA HIS A 241 -7.54 -3.29 6.20
C HIS A 241 -8.50 -2.98 7.36
N MET A 242 -7.95 -2.77 8.56
CA MET A 242 -8.65 -2.77 9.84
C MET A 242 -8.75 -1.39 10.51
N LYS A 243 -8.32 -0.31 9.85
CA LYS A 243 -8.34 1.05 10.41
C LYS A 243 -9.72 1.52 10.86
N ASN A 244 -10.79 0.95 10.30
CA ASN A 244 -12.14 1.03 10.87
C ASN A 244 -12.66 -0.41 11.06
N PRO A 245 -12.59 -0.98 12.27
CA PRO A 245 -13.01 -2.36 12.53
C PRO A 245 -14.49 -2.64 12.24
N LYS A 246 -15.36 -1.61 12.29
CA LYS A 246 -16.78 -1.70 11.94
C LYS A 246 -17.00 -1.81 10.42
N ASN A 247 -16.02 -1.39 9.63
CA ASN A 247 -16.07 -1.42 8.17
C ASN A 247 -14.71 -1.86 7.60
N PRO A 248 -14.33 -3.13 7.83
CA PRO A 248 -13.10 -3.71 7.31
C PRO A 248 -13.15 -3.76 5.78
N PHE A 249 -11.98 -3.72 5.14
CA PHE A 249 -11.89 -3.85 3.70
C PHE A 249 -10.92 -4.97 3.34
N MET A 250 -11.38 -5.96 2.57
CA MET A 250 -10.50 -7.03 2.09
C MET A 250 -9.58 -6.48 1.00
N VAL A 251 -8.28 -6.42 1.27
CA VAL A 251 -7.26 -6.10 0.26
C VAL A 251 -7.19 -7.27 -0.71
N LYS A 252 -7.31 -7.03 -2.01
CA LYS A 252 -7.44 -8.12 -2.99
C LYS A 252 -6.72 -7.78 -4.29
N ILE A 253 -6.23 -8.81 -4.98
CA ILE A 253 -5.76 -8.69 -6.36
C ILE A 253 -6.97 -8.36 -7.22
N ARG A 254 -6.88 -7.24 -7.95
CA ARG A 254 -7.84 -6.88 -9.00
C ARG A 254 -7.36 -7.38 -10.36
N GLN A 255 -6.05 -7.32 -10.60
CA GLN A 255 -5.42 -7.71 -11.86
C GLN A 255 -4.02 -8.26 -11.56
N LEU A 256 -3.63 -9.36 -12.20
CA LEU A 256 -2.28 -9.95 -12.03
C LEU A 256 -1.22 -9.34 -12.95
N GLY A 257 -1.63 -8.58 -13.97
CA GLY A 257 -0.71 -8.04 -14.99
C GLY A 257 -0.19 -9.11 -15.95
N ARG A 258 0.63 -8.69 -16.91
CA ARG A 258 1.14 -9.53 -18.00
C ARG A 258 2.14 -10.60 -17.55
N LYS A 259 2.30 -11.69 -18.31
CA LYS A 259 3.19 -12.82 -17.92
C LYS A 259 4.67 -12.43 -17.86
N LYS A 260 5.17 -11.73 -18.89
CA LYS A 260 6.57 -11.28 -18.97
C LYS A 260 6.81 -10.08 -18.04
N PRO A 261 7.79 -10.11 -17.12
CA PRO A 261 8.11 -8.94 -16.32
C PRO A 261 8.69 -7.79 -17.16
N PHE A 262 8.56 -6.56 -16.66
CA PHE A 262 9.11 -5.33 -17.24
C PHE A 262 10.62 -5.21 -17.07
N SER A 263 11.26 -4.57 -18.05
CA SER A 263 12.51 -3.85 -17.81
C SER A 263 12.19 -2.43 -17.31
N GLN A 264 13.17 -1.79 -16.68
CA GLN A 264 13.00 -0.41 -16.24
C GLN A 264 12.89 0.54 -17.44
N GLU A 265 13.63 0.28 -18.51
CA GLU A 265 13.61 1.02 -19.78
C GLU A 265 12.25 0.94 -20.45
N GLU A 266 11.63 -0.25 -20.46
CA GLU A 266 10.28 -0.44 -21.00
C GLU A 266 9.27 0.41 -20.23
N ILE A 267 9.37 0.49 -18.90
CA ILE A 267 8.48 1.33 -18.07
C ILE A 267 8.67 2.80 -18.44
N ILE A 268 9.92 3.25 -18.57
CA ILE A 268 10.26 4.64 -18.90
C ILE A 268 9.64 5.03 -20.24
N HIS A 269 9.88 4.24 -21.28
CA HIS A 269 9.40 4.52 -22.63
C HIS A 269 7.88 4.37 -22.74
N SER A 270 7.30 3.25 -22.30
CA SER A 270 5.87 2.98 -22.45
C SER A 270 4.98 3.93 -21.66
N LEU A 271 5.50 4.51 -20.57
CA LEU A 271 4.80 5.50 -19.78
C LEU A 271 5.22 6.92 -20.06
N ALA A 272 6.14 7.17 -21.01
CA ALA A 272 6.70 8.49 -21.28
C ALA A 272 7.02 9.23 -19.95
N LEU A 273 7.85 8.60 -19.12
CA LEU A 273 8.31 9.21 -17.87
C LEU A 273 9.30 10.32 -18.25
N GLU A 274 9.01 11.55 -17.81
CA GLU A 274 9.89 12.70 -18.04
C GLU A 274 11.32 12.40 -17.54
N SER A 275 12.31 13.01 -18.19
CA SER A 275 13.76 12.79 -18.04
C SER A 275 14.16 12.49 -16.59
N LEU A 276 14.68 11.28 -16.40
CA LEU A 276 15.13 10.71 -15.12
C LEU A 276 16.54 11.15 -14.74
#